data_AF-A0A977IFX0-F1
#
_entry.id   AF-A0A977IFX0-F1
#
_cell.length_a   1.000
_cell.length_b   1.000
_cell.length_c   1.000
_cell.angle_alpha   90.00
_cell.angle_beta   90.00
_cell.angle_gamma   90.00
#
_symmetry.space_group_name_H-M   'P 1'
#
loop_
_entity.id
_entity.type
_entity.pdbx_description
1 polymer ?
#
loop_
_entity_poly.entity_id
_entity_poly.type
_entity_poly.pdbx_seq_one_letter_code
_entity_poly.pdbx_strand_id
1 'polypeptide(L)'
;MSGEQNRVEEAASAIEDLLYMGAIRLDGDRALLSPQFSLVASNVIDNMKVKADSPAEVMKLMYYSLLIYMNEYLKMPKALTMALGNDMENHRDAMESGALVTTYVAILSEIWSQNRHHA
;
A
#
# COMPACT_ATOMS: atom_id res chain seq x y z
N MET A 1 -1.73 -26.16 12.00
CA MET A 1 -1.87 -26.14 10.53
C MET A 1 -2.85 -25.07 10.01
N SER A 2 -3.60 -24.35 10.85
CA SER A 2 -4.62 -23.38 10.41
C SER A 2 -4.13 -21.93 10.22
N GLY A 3 -3.09 -21.49 10.94
CA GLY A 3 -2.67 -20.08 10.92
C GLY A 3 -1.91 -19.64 9.66
N GLU A 4 -1.17 -20.56 9.02
CA GLU A 4 -0.37 -20.22 7.84
C GLU A 4 -1.23 -20.15 6.57
N GLN A 5 -2.21 -21.04 6.45
CA GLN A 5 -3.15 -21.07 5.33
C GLN A 5 -4.05 -19.82 5.32
N ASN A 6 -4.55 -19.39 6.48
CA ASN A 6 -5.32 -18.13 6.59
C ASN A 6 -4.49 -16.91 6.15
N ARG A 7 -3.19 -16.86 6.49
CA ARG A 7 -2.32 -15.74 6.09
C ARG A 7 -2.06 -15.72 4.59
N VAL A 8 -2.00 -16.89 3.94
CA VAL A 8 -1.88 -17.00 2.48
C VAL A 8 -3.16 -16.51 1.80
N GLU A 9 -4.33 -16.89 2.32
CA GLU A 9 -5.63 -16.45 1.80
C GLU A 9 -5.84 -14.93 1.96
N GLU A 10 -5.49 -14.37 3.13
CA GLU A 10 -5.52 -12.92 3.39
C GLU A 10 -4.60 -12.15 2.44
N ALA A 11 -3.37 -12.64 2.22
CA ALA A 11 -2.44 -12.02 1.29
C ALA A 11 -2.95 -12.10 -0.15
N ALA A 12 -3.53 -13.24 -0.56
CA ALA A 12 -4.09 -13.41 -1.90
C ALA A 12 -5.27 -12.46 -2.15
N SER A 13 -6.21 -12.35 -1.20
CA SER A 13 -7.33 -11.39 -1.27
C SER A 13 -6.81 -9.97 -1.39
N ALA A 14 -5.81 -9.60 -0.59
CA ALA A 14 -5.23 -8.27 -0.63
C ALA A 14 -4.51 -7.95 -1.94
N ILE A 15 -3.86 -8.94 -2.57
CA ILE A 15 -3.27 -8.78 -3.91
C ILE A 15 -4.38 -8.54 -4.95
N GLU A 16 -5.48 -9.29 -4.87
CA GLU A 16 -6.64 -9.12 -5.76
C GLU A 16 -7.25 -7.72 -5.61
N ASP A 17 -7.42 -7.24 -4.38
CA ASP A 17 -7.90 -5.88 -4.10
C ASP A 17 -6.96 -4.81 -4.69
N LEU A 18 -5.65 -4.97 -4.55
CA LEU A 18 -4.64 -4.05 -5.12
C LEU A 18 -4.63 -4.07 -6.66
N LEU A 19 -4.88 -5.22 -7.28
CA LEU A 19 -5.07 -5.34 -8.73
C LEU A 19 -6.36 -4.64 -9.17
N TYR A 20 -7.46 -4.86 -8.46
CA TYR A 20 -8.75 -4.24 -8.75
C TYR A 20 -8.71 -2.71 -8.58
N MET A 21 -8.02 -2.22 -7.55
CA MET A 21 -7.73 -0.80 -7.36
C MET A 21 -6.79 -0.22 -8.42
N GLY A 22 -6.11 -1.07 -9.22
CA GLY A 22 -5.10 -0.64 -10.18
C GLY A 22 -3.84 -0.05 -9.52
N ALA A 23 -3.61 -0.31 -8.24
CA ALA A 23 -2.40 0.12 -7.53
C ALA A 23 -1.17 -0.70 -7.97
N ILE A 24 -1.40 -1.95 -8.38
CA ILE A 24 -0.38 -2.84 -8.92
C ILE A 24 -0.82 -3.42 -10.27
N ARG A 25 0.13 -3.98 -11.01
CA ARG A 25 -0.08 -4.74 -12.25
C ARG A 25 0.78 -6.00 -12.24
N LEU A 26 0.38 -6.99 -13.02
CA LEU A 26 1.20 -8.19 -13.26
C LEU A 26 2.05 -8.02 -14.51
N ASP A 27 3.29 -8.51 -14.44
CA ASP A 27 4.24 -8.60 -15.55
C ASP A 27 4.88 -10.01 -15.52
N GLY A 28 4.28 -10.93 -16.28
CA GLY A 28 4.54 -12.36 -16.13
C GLY A 28 4.21 -12.83 -14.71
N ASP A 29 5.18 -13.46 -14.05
CA ASP A 29 5.04 -14.00 -12.70
C ASP A 29 5.34 -12.96 -11.60
N ARG A 30 5.52 -11.68 -11.96
CA ARG A 30 5.89 -10.61 -11.03
C ARG A 30 4.79 -9.58 -10.87
N ALA A 31 4.61 -9.09 -9.65
CA ALA A 31 3.79 -7.93 -9.37
C ALA A 31 4.66 -6.67 -9.40
N LEU A 32 4.17 -5.63 -10.07
CA LEU A 32 4.81 -4.32 -10.16
C LEU A 32 3.84 -3.25 -9.69
N LEU A 33 4.37 -2.15 -9.15
CA LEU A 33 3.55 -0.96 -8.95
C LEU A 33 3.01 -0.47 -10.29
N SER A 34 1.75 -0.03 -10.32
CA SER A 34 1.20 0.57 -11.52
C SER A 34 1.90 1.90 -11.84
N PRO A 35 1.89 2.38 -13.10
CA PRO A 35 2.46 3.68 -13.43
C PRO A 35 1.87 4.83 -12.58
N GLN A 36 0.56 4.80 -12.34
CA GLN A 36 -0.14 5.79 -11.53
C GLN A 36 0.31 5.75 -10.07
N PHE A 37 0.37 4.55 -9.48
CA PHE A 37 0.81 4.42 -8.10
C PHE A 37 2.29 4.78 -7.93
N SER A 38 3.14 4.41 -8.90
CA SER A 38 4.57 4.76 -8.92
C SER A 38 4.79 6.26 -8.97
N LEU A 39 3.97 6.99 -9.73
CA LEU A 39 3.99 8.45 -9.78
C LEU A 39 3.65 9.05 -8.41
N VAL A 40 2.61 8.55 -7.74
CA VAL A 40 2.25 8.98 -6.38
C VAL A 40 3.39 8.72 -5.40
N ALA A 41 3.98 7.51 -5.40
CA ALA A 41 5.09 7.18 -4.53
C ALA A 41 6.31 8.09 -4.76
N SER A 42 6.63 8.39 -6.01
CA SER A 42 7.71 9.33 -6.36
C SER A 42 7.42 10.74 -5.83
N ASN A 43 6.19 11.23 -5.99
CA ASN A 43 5.77 12.51 -5.45
C ASN A 43 5.83 12.57 -3.92
N VAL A 44 5.57 11.47 -3.22
CA VAL A 44 5.71 11.40 -1.76
C VAL A 44 7.17 11.49 -1.33
N ILE A 45 8.08 10.79 -2.02
CA ILE A 45 9.53 10.89 -1.77
C ILE A 45 9.98 12.35 -1.89
N ASP A 46 9.63 13.01 -3.00
CA ASP A 46 10.09 14.35 -3.30
C ASP A 46 9.50 15.41 -2.35
N ASN A 47 8.19 15.34 -2.08
CA ASN A 47 7.51 16.36 -1.30
C ASN A 47 7.59 16.14 0.21
N MET A 48 7.55 14.89 0.68
CA MET A 48 7.58 14.55 2.10
C MET A 48 8.97 14.18 2.61
N LYS A 49 9.98 14.21 1.73
CA LYS A 49 11.39 13.90 2.04
C LYS A 49 11.57 12.54 2.72
N VAL A 50 10.74 11.57 2.35
CA VAL A 50 10.86 10.19 2.84
C VAL A 50 12.00 9.53 2.09
N LYS A 51 13.07 9.17 2.80
CA LYS A 51 14.29 8.66 2.16
C LYS A 51 14.16 7.22 1.65
N ALA A 52 13.17 6.47 2.15
CA ALA A 52 12.93 5.07 1.78
C ALA A 52 14.18 4.19 1.98
N ASP A 53 15.05 4.54 2.93
CA ASP A 53 16.34 3.89 3.17
C ASP A 53 16.22 2.73 4.17
N SER A 54 15.08 2.65 4.87
CA SER A 54 14.78 1.59 5.83
C SER A 54 13.40 0.98 5.58
N PRO A 55 13.15 -0.28 5.99
CA PRO A 55 11.83 -0.90 5.88
C PRO A 55 10.71 -0.06 6.51
N ALA A 56 10.98 0.58 7.66
CA ALA A 56 10.00 1.43 8.32
C ALA A 56 9.65 2.68 7.51
N GLU A 57 10.63 3.29 6.84
CA GLU A 57 10.39 4.42 5.93
C GLU A 57 9.67 4.00 4.66
N VAL A 58 9.96 2.81 4.12
CA VAL A 58 9.23 2.25 2.98
C VAL A 58 7.77 2.00 3.35
N MET A 59 7.49 1.42 4.52
CA MET A 59 6.11 1.26 4.98
C MET A 59 5.38 2.60 5.11
N LYS A 60 6.04 3.62 5.66
CA LYS A 60 5.49 4.98 5.76
C LYS A 60 5.23 5.60 4.38
N LEU A 61 6.17 5.42 3.45
CA LEU A 61 6.03 5.84 2.05
C LEU A 61 4.81 5.18 1.40
N MET A 62 4.69 3.86 1.49
CA MET A 62 3.59 3.11 0.88
C MET A 62 2.24 3.45 1.52
N TYR A 63 2.19 3.67 2.84
CA TYR A 63 0.99 4.10 3.55
C TYR A 63 0.46 5.45 3.04
N TYR A 64 1.31 6.48 2.99
CA TYR A 64 0.88 7.79 2.46
C TYR A 64 0.55 7.73 0.98
N SER A 65 1.32 6.95 0.21
CA SER A 65 1.05 6.77 -1.22
C SER A 65 -0.31 6.13 -1.45
N LEU A 66 -0.69 5.14 -0.64
CA LEU A 66 -2.00 4.50 -0.72
C LEU A 66 -3.13 5.49 -0.40
N LEU A 67 -3.02 6.28 0.66
CA LEU A 67 -4.04 7.29 1.00
C LEU A 67 -4.20 8.34 -0.11
N ILE A 68 -3.09 8.84 -0.66
CA ILE A 68 -3.12 9.81 -1.76
C ILE A 68 -3.71 9.16 -3.01
N TYR A 69 -3.32 7.93 -3.34
CA TYR A 69 -3.85 7.19 -4.48
C TYR A 69 -5.36 6.98 -4.40
N MET A 70 -5.87 6.59 -3.22
CA MET A 70 -7.30 6.44 -2.97
C MET A 70 -8.06 7.76 -3.20
N ASN A 71 -7.50 8.89 -2.77
CA ASN A 71 -8.12 10.19 -2.98
C ASN A 71 -8.06 10.63 -4.45
N GLU A 72 -6.89 10.58 -5.07
CA GLU A 72 -6.65 11.20 -6.38
C GLU A 72 -7.10 10.32 -7.55
N TYR A 73 -6.93 9.00 -7.44
CA TYR A 73 -7.17 8.05 -8.53
C TYR A 73 -8.45 7.26 -8.34
N LEU A 74 -8.74 6.78 -7.13
CA LEU A 74 -10.02 6.12 -6.83
C LEU A 74 -11.16 7.10 -6.54
N LYS A 75 -10.87 8.41 -6.57
CA LYS A 75 -11.83 9.50 -6.36
C LYS A 75 -12.59 9.41 -5.04
N MET A 76 -11.97 8.82 -4.01
CA MET A 76 -12.56 8.85 -2.67
C MET A 76 -12.64 10.30 -2.16
N PRO A 77 -13.77 10.69 -1.54
CA PRO A 77 -13.91 12.01 -0.97
C PRO A 77 -12.76 12.33 0.01
N LYS A 78 -12.14 13.50 -0.14
CA LYS A 78 -10.99 13.90 0.70
C LYS A 78 -11.29 13.81 2.21
N ALA A 79 -12.51 14.19 2.61
CA ALA A 79 -12.95 14.08 4.00
C ALA A 79 -12.91 12.62 4.49
N LEU A 80 -13.30 11.66 3.65
CA LEU A 80 -13.28 10.25 3.97
C LEU A 80 -11.84 9.71 4.05
N THR A 81 -10.98 10.08 3.09
CA THR A 81 -9.56 9.69 3.14
C THR A 81 -8.85 10.26 4.38
N MET A 82 -9.14 11.50 4.76
CA MET A 82 -8.57 12.11 5.98
C MET A 82 -9.11 11.47 7.26
N ALA A 83 -10.41 11.18 7.32
CA ALA A 83 -10.99 10.47 8.46
C ALA A 83 -10.38 9.08 8.60
N LEU A 84 -10.26 8.33 7.49
CA LEU A 84 -9.59 7.03 7.47
C LEU A 84 -8.13 7.15 7.94
N GLY A 85 -7.37 8.12 7.44
CA GLY A 85 -5.99 8.35 7.87
C GLY A 85 -5.86 8.63 9.37
N ASN A 86 -6.75 9.47 9.91
CA ASN A 86 -6.78 9.79 11.35
C ASN A 86 -7.15 8.57 12.20
N ASP A 87 -8.15 7.80 11.78
CA ASP A 87 -8.58 6.59 12.46
C ASP A 87 -7.46 5.54 12.45
N MET A 88 -6.76 5.40 11.32
CA MET A 88 -5.59 4.55 11.19
C MET A 88 -4.41 4.99 12.07
N GLU A 89 -4.21 6.28 12.33
CA GLU A 89 -3.13 6.73 13.20
C GLU A 89 -3.43 6.46 14.69
N ASN A 90 -4.70 6.51 15.10
CA ASN A 90 -5.08 6.47 16.51
C ASN A 90 -5.69 5.13 16.96
N HIS A 91 -6.27 4.36 16.02
CA HIS A 91 -7.12 3.20 16.34
C HIS A 91 -6.87 2.00 15.42
N ARG A 92 -5.72 1.95 14.71
CA ARG A 92 -5.37 0.88 13.76
C ARG A 92 -5.68 -0.54 14.25
N ASP A 93 -5.21 -0.89 15.44
CA ASP A 93 -5.29 -2.25 15.96
C ASP A 93 -6.72 -2.63 16.41
N ALA A 94 -7.60 -1.63 16.55
CA ALA A 94 -8.99 -1.81 16.94
C ALA A 94 -9.95 -1.91 15.75
N MET A 95 -9.46 -1.74 14.51
CA MET A 95 -10.30 -1.65 13.31
C MET A 95 -9.95 -2.75 12.30
N GLU A 96 -10.99 -3.36 11.72
CA GLU A 96 -10.84 -4.33 10.62
C GLU A 96 -10.21 -3.69 9.38
N SER A 97 -10.62 -2.46 9.06
CA SER A 97 -9.97 -1.64 8.03
C SER A 97 -8.50 -1.38 8.34
N GLY A 98 -8.13 -1.35 9.62
CA GLY A 98 -6.76 -1.26 10.10
C GLY A 98 -5.91 -2.45 9.71
N ALA A 99 -6.44 -3.66 9.88
CA ALA A 99 -5.79 -4.88 9.43
C ALA A 99 -5.66 -4.91 7.89
N LEU A 100 -6.71 -4.57 7.16
CA LEU A 100 -6.69 -4.56 5.69
C LEU A 100 -5.65 -3.59 5.12
N VAL A 101 -5.68 -2.32 5.54
CA VAL A 101 -4.73 -1.30 5.08
C VAL A 101 -3.30 -1.69 5.45
N THR A 102 -3.09 -2.32 6.61
CA THR A 102 -1.78 -2.86 7.00
C THR A 102 -1.27 -3.90 6.01
N THR A 103 -2.13 -4.85 5.63
CA THR A 103 -1.79 -5.91 4.67
C THR A 103 -1.47 -5.32 3.30
N TYR A 104 -2.26 -4.35 2.83
CA TYR A 104 -2.00 -3.64 1.57
C TYR A 104 -0.64 -2.95 1.59
N VAL A 105 -0.34 -2.20 2.64
CA VAL A 105 0.95 -1.50 2.80
C VAL A 105 2.12 -2.47 2.85
N ALA A 106 1.95 -3.62 3.52
CA ALA A 106 3.00 -4.65 3.57
C ALA A 106 3.30 -5.23 2.18
N ILE A 107 2.27 -5.58 1.40
CA ILE A 107 2.42 -6.08 0.03
C ILE A 107 3.07 -5.03 -0.87
N LEU A 108 2.61 -3.78 -0.82
CA LEU A 108 3.18 -2.68 -1.59
C LEU A 108 4.66 -2.43 -1.25
N SER A 109 5.01 -2.54 0.04
CA SER A 109 6.40 -2.39 0.51
C SER A 109 7.30 -3.51 0.01
N GLU A 110 6.79 -4.74 -0.03
CA GLU A 110 7.50 -5.90 -0.56
C GLU A 110 7.74 -5.74 -2.07
N ILE A 111 6.70 -5.37 -2.84
CA ILE A 111 6.82 -5.08 -4.27
C ILE A 111 7.84 -3.96 -4.52
N TRP A 112 7.82 -2.89 -3.72
CA TRP A 112 8.79 -1.80 -3.81
C TRP A 112 10.23 -2.30 -3.60
N SER A 113 10.44 -3.10 -2.55
CA SER A 113 11.75 -3.66 -2.21
C SER A 113 12.30 -4.54 -3.33
N GLN A 114 11.50 -5.48 -3.83
CA GLN A 114 11.90 -6.40 -4.89
C GLN A 114 12.29 -5.66 -6.18
N ASN A 115 11.56 -4.58 -6.51
CA ASN A 115 11.82 -3.82 -7.73
C ASN A 115 13.06 -2.93 -7.65
N ARG A 116 13.43 -2.42 -6.45
CA ARG A 116 14.69 -1.69 -6.26
C ARG A 116 15.94 -2.56 -6.34
N HIS A 117 15.83 -3.85 -6.04
CA HIS A 117 16.95 -4.79 -6.16
C HIS A 117 17.23 -5.26 -7.60
N HIS A 118 16.42 -4.83 -8.57
CA HIS A 118 16.54 -5.18 -9.99
C HIS A 118 16.83 -3.99 -10.92
N ALA A 119 17.01 -2.79 -10.38
CA ALA A 119 17.39 -1.57 -11.10
C ALA A 119 18.85 -1.20 -10.81
#